data_AF-A0A927P1T9-F1
#
_entry.id   AF-A0A927P1T9-F1
#
_cell.length_a   1.000
_cell.length_b   1.000
_cell.length_c   1.000
_cell.angle_alpha   90.00
_cell.angle_beta   90.00
_cell.angle_gamma   90.00
#
_symmetry.space_group_name_H-M   'P 1'
#
loop_
_entity.id
_entity.type
_entity.pdbx_description
1 polymer ?
#
loop_
_entity_poly.entity_id
_entity_poly.type
_entity_poly.pdbx_seq_one_letter_code
_entity_poly.pdbx_strand_id
1 'polypeptide(L)'
;MSEHENVFTKENLDTYLKELAKEYRKLNGKSMPADIVLIGGAAILANYGFREMTTDIDAVIGSASSMKEAINRVGDKYNLPSGWLNSDFMRTDSYSPRLIEHSQYYRQYSNVLTIRTVTAEYLIAMKLRSGRKYKNDLSDIMGILAAHEEAGNPITCEQVDKAVRDLYGDWNSIPEDSRMFIETAFRNGNYVQVYESVRAEEKRSKDILLRFDEDYPGVAGEGNVNAILASLKVKQGNKPSVREKLRKIQEERLSQPVSTKVIQREDKLER
;
A
#
# COMPACT_ATOMS: atom_id res chain seq x y z
N MET A 1 8.87 22.82 8.63
CA MET A 1 9.73 21.68 9.01
C MET A 1 9.32 20.54 8.09
N SER A 2 10.22 20.06 7.23
CA SER A 2 9.91 18.94 6.34
C SER A 2 9.72 17.70 7.20
N GLU A 3 8.50 17.17 7.26
CA GLU A 3 8.27 15.79 7.66
C GLU A 3 9.08 14.94 6.69
N HIS A 4 10.26 14.48 7.10
CA HIS A 4 10.89 13.37 6.43
C HIS A 4 9.91 12.21 6.61
N GLU A 5 9.21 11.84 5.54
CA GLU A 5 8.49 10.57 5.46
C GLU A 5 9.48 9.50 5.93
N ASN A 6 9.28 8.96 7.14
CA ASN A 6 10.16 7.95 7.72
C ASN A 6 9.94 6.64 6.95
N VAL A 7 10.68 6.48 5.86
CA VAL A 7 10.55 5.36 4.94
C VAL A 7 11.64 4.32 5.19
N PHE A 8 11.25 3.06 5.14
CA PHE A 8 12.15 1.93 5.22
C PHE A 8 12.55 1.49 3.82
N THR A 9 13.85 1.42 3.54
CA THR A 9 14.45 0.82 2.35
C THR A 9 15.09 -0.51 2.73
N LYS A 10 15.51 -1.32 1.74
CA LYS A 10 16.14 -2.60 2.03
C LYS A 10 17.43 -2.45 2.85
N GLU A 11 18.22 -1.42 2.57
CA GLU A 11 19.48 -1.15 3.26
C GLU A 11 19.26 -0.76 4.73
N ASN A 12 18.28 0.11 4.99
CA ASN A 12 18.00 0.54 6.36
C ASN A 12 17.26 -0.53 7.17
N LEU A 13 16.42 -1.36 6.53
CA LEU A 13 15.77 -2.52 7.13
C LEU A 13 16.81 -3.47 7.74
N ASP A 14 17.79 -3.90 6.94
CA ASP A 14 18.85 -4.80 7.40
C ASP A 14 19.70 -4.16 8.52
N THR A 15 19.88 -2.83 8.47
CA THR A 15 20.59 -2.08 9.51
C THR A 15 19.82 -2.10 10.83
N TYR A 16 18.52 -1.78 10.81
CA TYR A 16 17.69 -1.73 12.02
C TYR A 16 17.46 -3.12 12.62
N LEU A 17 17.27 -4.16 11.81
CA LEU A 17 17.15 -5.54 12.28
C LEU A 17 18.45 -6.04 12.94
N LYS A 18 19.61 -5.64 12.39
CA LYS A 18 20.91 -5.95 12.99
C LYS A 18 21.10 -5.26 14.35
N GLU A 19 20.69 -4.00 14.46
CA GLU A 19 20.76 -3.25 15.72
C GLU A 19 19.77 -3.78 16.75
N LEU A 20 18.56 -4.17 16.32
CA LEU A 20 17.58 -4.85 17.15
C LEU A 20 18.16 -6.13 17.75
N ALA A 21 18.83 -6.95 16.94
CA ALA A 21 19.47 -8.17 17.44
C ALA A 21 20.58 -7.88 18.47
N LYS A 22 21.30 -6.75 18.34
CA LYS A 22 22.31 -6.33 19.33
C LYS A 22 21.66 -5.89 20.63
N GLU A 23 20.61 -5.06 20.59
CA GLU A 23 19.90 -4.62 21.79
C GLU A 23 19.22 -5.80 22.49
N TYR A 24 18.56 -6.69 21.74
CA TYR A 24 17.96 -7.89 22.28
C TYR A 24 18.99 -8.81 22.96
N ARG A 25 20.18 -8.97 22.35
CA ARG A 25 21.29 -9.73 22.94
C ARG A 25 21.85 -9.09 24.21
N LYS A 26 21.90 -7.75 24.30
CA LYS A 26 22.32 -7.06 25.52
C LYS A 26 21.35 -7.32 26.67
N LEU A 27 20.05 -7.40 26.37
CA LEU A 27 19.00 -7.62 27.36
C LEU A 27 18.93 -9.08 27.84
N ASN A 28 19.12 -10.07 26.95
CA ASN A 28 18.87 -11.49 27.28
C ASN A 28 20.10 -12.40 27.21
N GLY A 29 21.27 -11.89 26.81
CA GLY A 29 22.45 -12.71 26.57
C GLY A 29 22.35 -13.55 25.29
N LYS A 30 23.13 -14.64 25.21
CA LYS A 30 23.20 -15.51 24.01
C LYS A 30 22.30 -16.75 24.07
N SER A 31 21.77 -17.09 25.25
CA SER A 31 21.08 -18.36 25.51
C SER A 31 19.60 -18.35 25.15
N MET A 32 19.05 -17.18 24.81
CA MET A 32 17.63 -17.01 24.49
C MET A 32 17.50 -16.52 23.05
N PRO A 33 17.42 -17.43 22.06
CA PRO A 33 17.14 -17.03 20.69
C PRO A 33 15.68 -16.57 20.54
N ALA A 34 15.44 -15.71 19.55
CA ALA A 34 14.13 -15.22 19.18
C ALA A 34 13.97 -15.21 17.66
N ASP A 35 12.72 -15.32 17.22
CA ASP A 35 12.34 -15.28 15.81
C ASP A 35 11.39 -14.11 15.56
N ILE A 36 11.57 -13.45 14.41
CA ILE A 36 10.65 -12.45 13.86
C ILE A 36 10.29 -12.88 12.43
N VAL A 37 9.00 -12.90 12.12
CA VAL A 37 8.51 -13.17 10.76
C VAL A 37 8.06 -11.85 10.15
N LEU A 38 8.82 -11.32 9.19
CA LEU A 38 8.43 -10.16 8.40
C LEU A 38 7.27 -10.52 7.48
N ILE A 39 6.30 -9.60 7.40
CA ILE A 39 5.07 -9.76 6.62
C ILE A 39 4.84 -8.50 5.77
N GLY A 40 3.91 -8.59 4.81
CA GLY A 40 3.41 -7.43 4.07
C GLY A 40 4.52 -6.73 3.28
N GLY A 41 4.54 -5.39 3.34
CA GLY A 41 5.48 -4.57 2.60
C GLY A 41 6.94 -4.83 2.98
N ALA A 42 7.22 -5.16 4.25
CA ALA A 42 8.57 -5.44 4.72
C ALA A 42 9.11 -6.78 4.19
N ALA A 43 8.28 -7.82 4.12
CA ALA A 43 8.66 -9.09 3.50
C ALA A 43 8.98 -8.92 2.01
N ILE A 44 8.20 -8.09 1.32
CA ILE A 44 8.41 -7.81 -0.10
C ILE A 44 9.70 -7.01 -0.30
N LEU A 45 9.91 -5.95 0.49
CA LEU A 45 11.13 -5.15 0.47
C LEU A 45 12.39 -5.97 0.75
N ALA A 46 12.32 -6.94 1.66
CA ALA A 46 13.43 -7.84 1.97
C ALA A 46 13.77 -8.77 0.80
N ASN A 47 12.75 -9.34 0.15
CA ASN A 47 12.92 -10.42 -0.82
C ASN A 47 13.06 -9.96 -2.28
N TYR A 48 12.50 -8.81 -2.67
CA TYR A 48 12.39 -8.41 -4.08
C TYR A 48 13.01 -7.05 -4.37
N GLY A 49 13.53 -6.87 -5.59
CA GLY A 49 14.15 -5.62 -6.05
C GLY A 49 13.18 -4.58 -6.60
N PHE A 50 11.93 -4.95 -6.90
CA PHE A 50 10.93 -4.03 -7.47
C PHE A 50 10.32 -3.07 -6.44
N ARG A 51 10.50 -3.36 -5.15
CA ARG A 51 9.93 -2.61 -4.03
C ARG A 51 11.01 -1.71 -3.42
N GLU A 52 10.89 -0.41 -3.59
CA GLU A 52 11.90 0.54 -3.12
C GLU A 52 11.79 0.86 -1.62
N MET A 53 10.56 1.01 -1.11
CA MET A 53 10.35 1.44 0.26
C MET A 53 9.03 0.95 0.88
N THR A 54 8.93 0.97 2.20
CA THR A 54 7.68 0.80 2.98
C THR A 54 7.60 1.81 4.12
N THR A 55 6.39 2.11 4.60
CA THR A 55 6.15 3.08 5.69
C THR A 55 6.35 2.51 7.08
N ASP A 56 6.20 1.20 7.19
CA ASP A 56 6.15 0.44 8.44
C ASP A 56 6.69 -0.98 8.19
N ILE A 57 7.22 -1.58 9.26
CA ILE A 57 7.68 -2.96 9.26
C ILE A 57 6.66 -3.81 10.04
N ASP A 58 5.78 -4.46 9.29
CA ASP A 58 4.86 -5.45 9.83
C ASP A 58 5.59 -6.76 10.12
N ALA A 59 5.44 -7.28 11.34
CA ALA A 59 6.01 -8.56 11.69
C ALA A 59 5.24 -9.32 12.78
N VAL A 60 5.24 -10.64 12.69
CA VAL A 60 4.93 -11.48 13.86
C VAL A 60 6.16 -11.46 14.76
N ILE A 61 5.98 -10.97 15.98
CA ILE A 61 7.02 -10.84 16.99
C ILE A 61 6.68 -11.80 18.13
N GLY A 62 7.61 -12.69 18.47
CA GLY A 62 7.45 -13.55 19.65
C GLY A 62 7.30 -12.71 20.94
N SER A 63 6.31 -13.04 21.77
CA SER A 63 5.93 -12.27 22.96
C SER A 63 6.97 -12.32 24.10
N ALA A 64 8.09 -11.61 23.94
CA ALA A 64 9.04 -11.31 25.00
C ALA A 64 9.01 -9.81 25.33
N SER A 65 8.83 -9.45 26.60
CA SER A 65 8.91 -8.06 27.06
C SER A 65 10.23 -7.39 26.66
N SER A 66 11.33 -8.17 26.70
CA SER A 66 12.65 -7.74 26.26
C SER A 66 12.76 -7.46 24.76
N MET A 67 11.94 -8.09 23.92
CA MET A 67 11.88 -7.74 22.49
C MET A 67 11.23 -6.38 22.30
N LYS A 68 10.09 -6.13 22.96
CA LYS A 68 9.42 -4.82 22.91
C LYS A 68 10.35 -3.69 23.39
N GLU A 69 11.08 -3.94 24.47
CA GLU A 69 12.08 -2.98 24.96
C GLU A 69 13.21 -2.76 23.95
N ALA A 70 13.75 -3.81 23.33
CA ALA A 70 14.78 -3.68 22.30
C ALA A 70 14.29 -2.87 21.08
N ILE A 71 13.05 -3.10 20.63
CA ILE A 71 12.42 -2.36 19.53
C ILE A 71 12.34 -0.86 19.85
N ASN A 72 11.90 -0.52 21.07
CA ASN A 72 11.82 0.87 21.52
C ASN A 72 13.22 1.52 21.57
N ARG A 73 14.22 0.83 22.14
CA ARG A 73 15.61 1.34 22.21
C ARG A 73 16.20 1.63 20.83
N VAL A 74 15.94 0.76 19.85
CA VAL A 74 16.36 1.00 18.45
C VAL A 74 15.58 2.17 17.86
N GLY A 75 14.27 2.25 18.11
CA GLY A 75 13.44 3.35 17.68
C GLY A 75 13.96 4.71 18.16
N ASP A 76 14.24 4.82 19.46
CA ASP A 76 14.79 6.01 20.08
C ASP A 76 16.17 6.37 19.52
N LYS A 77 17.05 5.37 19.38
CA LYS A 77 18.42 5.55 18.87
C LYS A 77 18.46 6.11 17.44
N TYR A 78 17.52 5.69 16.59
CA TYR A 78 17.47 6.06 15.19
C TYR A 78 16.37 7.09 14.87
N ASN A 79 15.68 7.62 15.89
CA ASN A 79 14.57 8.54 15.75
C ASN A 79 13.48 8.02 14.78
N LEU A 80 13.18 6.72 14.89
CA LEU A 80 12.17 6.04 14.07
C LEU A 80 10.76 6.35 14.60
N PRO A 81 9.73 6.28 13.74
CA PRO A 81 8.36 6.53 14.18
C PRO A 81 7.93 5.51 15.24
N SER A 82 7.03 5.94 16.12
CA SER A 82 6.43 5.03 17.10
C SER A 82 5.76 3.87 16.36
N GLY A 83 6.03 2.63 16.80
CA GLY A 83 5.54 1.44 16.12
C GLY A 83 6.23 1.11 14.80
N TRP A 84 7.45 1.60 14.54
CA TRP A 84 8.21 1.32 13.32
C TRP A 84 8.31 -0.17 12.96
N LEU A 85 8.40 -1.02 13.98
CA LEU A 85 8.27 -2.48 13.90
C LEU A 85 7.12 -2.89 14.82
N ASN A 86 6.03 -3.37 14.25
CA ASN A 86 4.80 -3.66 15.00
C ASN A 86 4.11 -4.95 14.52
N SER A 87 3.09 -5.35 15.27
CA SER A 87 2.24 -6.51 15.00
C SER A 87 0.78 -6.10 14.81
N ASP A 88 0.49 -4.84 14.47
CA ASP A 88 -0.88 -4.32 14.33
C ASP A 88 -1.59 -4.96 13.14
N PHE A 89 -0.85 -5.39 12.12
CA PHE A 89 -1.41 -6.13 10.99
C PHE A 89 -2.18 -7.40 11.43
N MET A 90 -1.85 -7.98 12.60
CA MET A 90 -2.54 -9.15 13.18
C MET A 90 -4.01 -8.87 13.52
N ARG A 91 -4.43 -7.60 13.55
CA ARG A 91 -5.82 -7.18 13.76
C ARG A 91 -6.60 -6.97 12.46
N THR A 92 -5.96 -7.15 11.30
CA THR A 92 -6.62 -6.98 10.00
C THR A 92 -7.23 -8.27 9.49
N ASP A 93 -8.21 -8.16 8.60
CA ASP A 93 -8.85 -9.29 7.92
C ASP A 93 -7.92 -10.09 7.01
N SER A 94 -6.73 -9.54 6.70
CA SER A 94 -5.70 -10.21 5.90
C SER A 94 -4.80 -11.13 6.72
N TYR A 95 -4.82 -11.01 8.06
CA TYR A 95 -4.02 -11.87 8.92
C TYR A 95 -4.60 -13.28 9.03
N SER A 96 -3.69 -14.26 9.04
CA SER A 96 -3.97 -15.62 9.45
C SER A 96 -2.78 -16.14 10.25
N PRO A 97 -2.99 -16.81 11.40
CA PRO A 97 -1.90 -17.35 12.22
C PRO A 97 -1.04 -18.37 11.46
N ARG A 98 -1.62 -19.03 10.45
CA ARG A 98 -0.92 -19.99 9.59
C ARG A 98 0.18 -19.37 8.73
N LEU A 99 0.23 -18.04 8.59
CA LEU A 99 1.33 -17.35 7.91
C LEU A 99 2.71 -17.69 8.48
N ILE A 100 2.77 -17.97 9.79
CA ILE A 100 4.02 -18.33 10.48
C ILE A 100 4.55 -19.67 9.94
N GLU A 101 3.65 -20.63 9.68
CA GLU A 101 3.96 -21.96 9.14
C GLU A 101 4.55 -21.85 7.72
N HIS A 102 4.12 -20.82 6.97
CA HIS A 102 4.50 -20.58 5.58
C HIS A 102 5.54 -19.47 5.43
N SER A 103 6.55 -19.49 6.31
CA SER A 103 7.66 -18.55 6.27
C SER A 103 9.01 -19.25 6.09
N GLN A 104 9.92 -18.59 5.39
CA GLN A 104 11.26 -19.09 5.08
C GLN A 104 12.35 -18.24 5.73
N TYR A 105 13.53 -18.81 5.90
CA TYR A 105 14.68 -18.09 6.44
C TYR A 105 15.05 -16.91 5.54
N TYR A 106 15.22 -15.73 6.14
CA TYR A 106 15.79 -14.56 5.47
C TYR A 106 17.23 -14.33 5.92
N ARG A 107 17.43 -14.13 7.23
CA ARG A 107 18.76 -13.83 7.78
C ARG A 107 18.81 -14.06 9.28
N GLN A 108 20.00 -14.31 9.82
CA GLN A 108 20.25 -14.32 11.26
C GLN A 108 21.19 -13.18 11.66
N TYR A 109 20.90 -12.52 12.77
CA TYR A 109 21.72 -11.47 13.34
C TYR A 109 22.14 -11.77 14.78
N SER A 110 23.37 -11.38 15.12
CA SER A 110 23.95 -11.49 16.46
C SER A 110 23.89 -12.90 17.08
N ASN A 111 23.66 -13.95 16.28
CA ASN A 111 23.43 -15.34 16.66
C ASN A 111 22.28 -15.54 17.67
N VAL A 112 21.35 -14.58 17.76
CA VAL A 112 20.21 -14.63 18.70
C VAL A 112 18.88 -14.27 18.05
N LEU A 113 18.89 -13.57 16.91
CA LEU A 113 17.66 -13.14 16.26
C LEU A 113 17.61 -13.73 14.85
N THR A 114 16.65 -14.61 14.60
CA THR A 114 16.36 -15.14 13.28
C THR A 114 15.24 -14.34 12.66
N ILE A 115 15.47 -13.84 11.45
CA ILE A 115 14.48 -13.16 10.64
C ILE A 115 14.00 -14.14 9.57
N ARG A 116 12.68 -14.28 9.48
CA ARG A 116 11.99 -15.06 8.46
C ARG A 116 11.10 -14.13 7.64
N THR A 117 10.77 -14.53 6.41
CA THR A 117 9.80 -13.82 5.56
C THR A 117 8.72 -14.79 5.11
N VAL A 118 7.48 -14.32 4.98
CA VAL A 118 6.40 -15.13 4.40
C VAL A 118 6.73 -15.47 2.94
N THR A 119 6.42 -16.70 2.55
CA THR A 119 6.62 -17.23 1.18
C THR A 119 5.73 -16.53 0.15
N ALA A 120 6.13 -16.59 -1.13
CA ALA A 120 5.61 -15.72 -2.17
C ALA A 120 4.10 -15.90 -2.43
N GLU A 121 3.65 -17.15 -2.58
CA GLU A 121 2.25 -17.51 -2.80
C GLU A 121 1.35 -17.12 -1.62
N TYR A 122 1.88 -17.17 -0.39
CA TYR A 122 1.16 -16.72 0.81
C TYR A 122 1.13 -15.20 0.95
N LEU A 123 2.20 -14.50 0.52
CA LEU A 123 2.15 -13.03 0.36
C LEU A 123 1.11 -12.63 -0.68
N ILE A 124 1.04 -13.31 -1.83
CA ILE A 124 0.00 -13.07 -2.84
C ILE A 124 -1.39 -13.26 -2.24
N ALA A 125 -1.65 -14.38 -1.55
CA ALA A 125 -2.94 -14.63 -0.91
C ALA A 125 -3.34 -13.52 0.08
N MET A 126 -2.39 -13.04 0.89
CA MET A 126 -2.63 -11.90 1.80
C MET A 126 -2.97 -10.61 1.06
N LYS A 127 -2.23 -10.32 -0.01
CA LYS A 127 -2.48 -9.13 -0.83
C LYS A 127 -3.82 -9.19 -1.55
N LEU A 128 -4.24 -10.37 -1.99
CA LEU A 128 -5.58 -10.59 -2.56
C LEU A 128 -6.67 -10.32 -1.54
N ARG A 129 -6.52 -10.86 -0.31
CA ARG A 129 -7.48 -10.65 0.78
C ARG A 129 -7.59 -9.18 1.17
N SER A 130 -6.49 -8.43 1.15
CA SER A 130 -6.50 -7.00 1.47
C SER A 130 -7.03 -6.14 0.32
N GLY A 131 -6.55 -6.35 -0.91
CA GLY A 131 -7.06 -5.72 -2.13
C GLY A 131 -7.10 -4.19 -2.10
N ARG A 132 -6.21 -3.51 -1.35
CA ARG A 132 -6.25 -2.05 -1.23
C ARG A 132 -5.76 -1.40 -2.52
N LYS A 133 -6.66 -0.72 -3.23
CA LYS A 133 -6.41 -0.10 -4.55
C LYS A 133 -5.58 1.19 -4.49
N TYR A 134 -5.17 1.61 -3.30
CA TYR A 134 -4.46 2.87 -3.04
C TYR A 134 -3.14 2.67 -2.28
N LYS A 135 -2.81 1.44 -1.92
CA LYS A 135 -1.50 1.10 -1.35
C LYS A 135 -0.64 0.47 -2.43
N ASN A 136 -0.20 -0.76 -2.23
CA ASN A 136 0.69 -1.45 -3.15
C ASN A 136 0.21 -2.89 -3.38
N ASP A 137 -1.01 -3.24 -2.95
CA ASP A 137 -1.40 -4.64 -2.85
C ASP A 137 -1.49 -5.32 -4.21
N LEU A 138 -2.02 -4.64 -5.23
CA LEU A 138 -2.16 -5.21 -6.56
C LEU A 138 -0.84 -5.22 -7.32
N SER A 139 -0.04 -4.17 -7.18
CA SER A 139 1.28 -4.13 -7.80
C SER A 139 2.27 -5.08 -7.16
N ASP A 140 2.20 -5.27 -5.85
CA ASP A 140 2.99 -6.27 -5.13
C ASP A 140 2.74 -7.68 -5.69
N ILE A 141 1.48 -8.03 -5.98
CA ILE A 141 1.14 -9.32 -6.62
C ILE A 141 1.83 -9.44 -7.99
N MET A 142 1.70 -8.43 -8.85
CA MET A 142 2.32 -8.47 -10.18
C MET A 142 3.85 -8.52 -10.10
N GLY A 143 4.45 -7.77 -9.19
CA GLY A 143 5.89 -7.76 -8.99
C GLY A 143 6.42 -9.11 -8.51
N ILE A 144 5.71 -9.77 -7.59
CA ILE A 144 6.05 -11.13 -7.14
C ILE A 144 5.97 -12.12 -8.31
N LEU A 145 4.88 -12.10 -9.08
CA LEU A 145 4.72 -12.99 -10.23
C LEU A 145 5.81 -12.77 -11.28
N ALA A 146 6.11 -11.51 -11.61
CA ALA A 146 7.18 -11.15 -12.56
C ALA A 146 8.56 -11.63 -12.09
N ALA A 147 8.90 -11.41 -10.81
CA ALA A 147 10.20 -11.79 -10.27
C ALA A 147 10.41 -13.32 -10.27
N HIS A 148 9.36 -14.09 -9.98
CA HIS A 148 9.41 -15.55 -10.03
C HIS A 148 9.44 -16.10 -11.46
N GLU A 149 8.75 -15.44 -12.40
CA GLU A 149 8.85 -15.77 -13.82
C GLU A 149 10.28 -15.54 -14.35
N GLU A 150 10.89 -14.38 -14.03
CA GLU A 150 12.26 -14.04 -14.42
C GLU A 150 13.30 -14.99 -13.80
N ALA A 151 13.09 -15.44 -12.56
CA ALA A 151 13.96 -16.38 -11.87
C ALA A 151 13.78 -17.85 -12.34
N GLY A 152 12.88 -18.12 -13.29
CA GLY A 152 12.65 -19.45 -13.84
C GLY A 152 11.88 -20.40 -12.92
N ASN A 153 11.21 -19.87 -11.90
CA ASN A 153 10.39 -20.60 -10.94
C ASN A 153 8.99 -19.96 -10.78
N PRO A 154 8.19 -19.88 -11.88
CA PRO A 154 6.94 -19.16 -11.92
C PRO A 154 5.95 -19.70 -10.87
N ILE A 155 5.26 -18.79 -10.19
CA ILE A 155 4.19 -19.14 -9.26
C ILE A 155 2.96 -19.53 -10.06
N THR A 156 2.40 -20.69 -9.72
CA THR A 156 1.22 -21.25 -10.39
C THR A 156 -0.08 -20.82 -9.75
N CYS A 157 -1.18 -20.92 -10.51
CA CYS A 157 -2.52 -20.69 -9.99
C CYS A 157 -2.85 -21.65 -8.84
N GLU A 158 -2.40 -22.90 -8.94
CA GLU A 158 -2.59 -23.95 -7.94
C GLU A 158 -1.89 -23.62 -6.62
N GLN A 159 -0.68 -23.03 -6.67
CA GLN A 159 0.02 -22.58 -5.46
C GLN A 159 -0.73 -21.44 -4.76
N VAL A 160 -1.27 -20.49 -5.53
CA VAL A 160 -2.07 -19.39 -4.97
C VAL A 160 -3.41 -19.89 -4.43
N ASP A 161 -4.11 -20.80 -5.13
CA ASP A 161 -5.34 -21.44 -4.62
C ASP A 161 -5.08 -22.17 -3.30
N LYS A 162 -4.01 -22.96 -3.24
CA LYS A 162 -3.60 -23.63 -2.00
C LYS A 162 -3.34 -22.61 -0.89
N ALA A 163 -2.60 -21.54 -1.16
CA ALA A 163 -2.30 -20.51 -0.17
C ALA A 163 -3.58 -19.81 0.34
N VAL A 164 -4.52 -19.48 -0.54
CA VAL A 164 -5.81 -18.89 -0.17
C VAL A 164 -6.62 -19.84 0.72
N ARG A 165 -6.74 -21.12 0.33
CA ARG A 165 -7.45 -22.12 1.13
C ARG A 165 -6.78 -22.38 2.46
N ASP A 166 -5.45 -22.40 2.49
CA ASP A 166 -4.71 -22.60 3.72
C ASP A 166 -4.95 -21.45 4.71
N LEU A 167 -4.90 -20.20 4.24
CA LEU A 167 -5.03 -19.04 5.11
C LEU A 167 -6.47 -18.72 5.50
N TYR A 168 -7.42 -18.90 4.58
CA TYR A 168 -8.78 -18.37 4.68
C TYR A 168 -9.89 -19.41 4.47
N GLY A 169 -9.54 -20.68 4.23
CA GLY A 169 -10.48 -21.78 4.00
C GLY A 169 -11.00 -21.85 2.56
N ASP A 170 -11.42 -20.71 2.01
CA ASP A 170 -11.93 -20.60 0.65
C ASP A 170 -11.76 -19.19 0.05
N TRP A 171 -12.20 -19.03 -1.20
CA TRP A 171 -12.15 -17.79 -1.96
C TRP A 171 -13.31 -16.82 -1.65
N ASN A 172 -14.31 -17.18 -0.84
CA ASN A 172 -15.44 -16.29 -0.51
C ASN A 172 -14.99 -15.09 0.32
N SER A 173 -13.91 -15.27 1.06
CA SER A 173 -13.23 -14.22 1.80
C SER A 173 -12.46 -13.24 0.89
N ILE A 174 -12.12 -13.62 -0.33
CA ILE A 174 -11.33 -12.74 -1.20
C ILE A 174 -12.26 -11.75 -1.92
N PRO A 175 -11.99 -10.43 -1.88
CA PRO A 175 -12.78 -9.44 -2.62
C PRO A 175 -12.94 -9.80 -4.09
N GLU A 176 -14.13 -9.58 -4.65
CA GLU A 176 -14.45 -9.95 -6.04
C GLU A 176 -13.48 -9.33 -7.06
N ASP A 177 -13.16 -8.05 -6.90
CA ASP A 177 -12.18 -7.36 -7.75
C ASP A 177 -10.79 -8.00 -7.67
N SER A 178 -10.36 -8.46 -6.49
CA SER A 178 -9.08 -9.17 -6.32
C SER A 178 -9.08 -10.53 -7.03
N ARG A 179 -10.20 -11.26 -6.99
CA ARG A 179 -10.37 -12.54 -7.70
C ARG A 179 -10.28 -12.35 -9.21
N MET A 180 -11.06 -11.41 -9.75
CA MET A 180 -11.03 -11.08 -11.18
C MET A 180 -9.64 -10.63 -11.63
N PHE A 181 -8.95 -9.85 -10.79
CA PHE A 181 -7.60 -9.37 -11.07
C PHE A 181 -6.59 -10.53 -11.22
N ILE A 182 -6.53 -11.45 -10.26
CA ILE A 182 -5.56 -12.56 -10.32
C ILE A 182 -5.88 -13.57 -11.42
N GLU A 183 -7.16 -13.85 -11.68
CA GLU A 183 -7.58 -14.69 -12.80
C GLU A 183 -7.15 -14.10 -14.14
N THR A 184 -7.33 -12.78 -14.31
CA THR A 184 -6.92 -12.06 -15.51
C THR A 184 -5.40 -12.06 -15.66
N ALA A 185 -4.66 -11.87 -14.56
CA ALA A 185 -3.21 -11.90 -14.56
C ALA A 185 -2.67 -13.27 -15.00
N PHE A 186 -3.17 -14.37 -14.43
CA PHE A 186 -2.75 -15.71 -14.85
C PHE A 186 -3.15 -16.05 -16.29
N ARG A 187 -4.30 -15.55 -16.77
CA ARG A 187 -4.74 -15.78 -18.15
C ARG A 187 -3.87 -15.05 -19.17
N ASN A 188 -3.50 -13.79 -18.88
CA ASN A 188 -2.86 -12.91 -19.85
C ASN A 188 -1.33 -12.92 -19.77
N GLY A 189 -0.76 -13.29 -18.60
CA GLY A 189 0.67 -13.14 -18.33
C GLY A 189 1.12 -11.69 -18.41
N ASN A 190 2.34 -11.47 -18.91
CA ASN A 190 2.95 -10.14 -19.11
C ASN A 190 3.03 -9.30 -17.82
N TYR A 191 3.40 -9.94 -16.71
CA TYR A 191 3.36 -9.35 -15.38
C TYR A 191 4.13 -8.03 -15.26
N VAL A 192 5.27 -7.89 -15.94
CA VAL A 192 6.07 -6.65 -15.95
C VAL A 192 5.29 -5.46 -16.52
N GLN A 193 4.59 -5.64 -17.65
CA GLN A 193 3.81 -4.57 -18.26
C GLN A 193 2.58 -4.20 -17.42
N VAL A 194 1.92 -5.22 -16.86
CA VAL A 194 0.75 -5.01 -15.98
C VAL A 194 1.19 -4.29 -14.70
N TYR A 195 2.34 -4.67 -14.11
CA TYR A 195 2.92 -4.05 -12.92
C TYR A 195 2.99 -2.53 -13.03
N GLU A 196 3.60 -1.99 -14.09
CA GLU A 196 3.76 -0.55 -14.27
C GLU A 196 2.41 0.19 -14.29
N SER A 197 1.44 -0.36 -15.03
CA SER A 197 0.10 0.22 -15.13
C SER A 197 -0.64 0.21 -13.78
N VAL A 198 -0.50 -0.87 -13.02
CA VAL A 198 -1.13 -1.04 -11.70
C VAL A 198 -0.46 -0.12 -10.68
N ARG A 199 0.87 -0.01 -10.67
CA ARG A 199 1.62 0.94 -9.82
C ARG A 199 1.16 2.36 -10.05
N ALA A 200 1.05 2.77 -11.30
CA ALA A 200 0.58 4.11 -11.66
C ALA A 200 -0.84 4.36 -11.17
N GLU A 201 -1.72 3.36 -11.30
CA GLU A 201 -3.10 3.46 -10.84
C GLU A 201 -3.23 3.52 -9.32
N GLU A 202 -2.45 2.73 -8.58
CA GLU A 202 -2.41 2.78 -7.12
C GLU A 202 -1.91 4.14 -6.62
N LYS A 203 -0.90 4.72 -7.28
CA LYS A 203 -0.42 6.07 -6.97
C LYS A 203 -1.50 7.12 -7.20
N ARG A 204 -2.20 7.08 -8.35
CA ARG A 204 -3.35 7.97 -8.61
C ARG A 204 -4.44 7.81 -7.57
N SER A 205 -4.76 6.58 -7.18
CA SER A 205 -5.73 6.29 -6.13
C SER A 205 -5.33 6.88 -4.78
N LYS A 206 -4.05 6.78 -4.41
CA LYS A 206 -3.51 7.39 -3.19
C LYS A 206 -3.68 8.91 -3.23
N ASP A 207 -3.29 9.56 -4.33
CA ASP A 207 -3.39 11.02 -4.48
C ASP A 207 -4.85 11.52 -4.38
N ILE A 208 -5.80 10.76 -4.94
CA ILE A 208 -7.24 11.07 -4.83
C ILE A 208 -7.71 11.01 -3.37
N LEU A 209 -7.25 10.00 -2.62
CA LEU A 209 -7.65 9.81 -1.23
C LEU A 209 -7.00 10.83 -0.29
N LEU A 210 -5.75 11.22 -0.54
CA LEU A 210 -5.09 12.29 0.22
C LEU A 210 -5.88 13.60 0.12
N ARG A 211 -6.28 13.99 -1.09
CA ARG A 211 -7.14 15.18 -1.29
C ARG A 211 -8.51 15.04 -0.62
N PHE A 212 -9.08 13.85 -0.64
CA PHE A 212 -10.35 13.61 0.03
C PHE A 212 -10.22 13.74 1.56
N ASP A 213 -9.13 13.25 2.14
CA ASP A 213 -8.87 13.34 3.57
C ASP A 213 -8.53 14.77 4.02
N GLU A 214 -7.90 15.59 3.16
CA GLU A 214 -7.74 17.04 3.40
C GLU A 214 -9.10 17.75 3.55
N ASP A 215 -10.07 17.43 2.70
CA ASP A 215 -11.42 18.00 2.73
C ASP A 215 -12.31 17.38 3.82
N TYR A 216 -12.09 16.10 4.14
CA TYR A 216 -12.92 15.31 5.08
C TYR A 216 -12.06 14.44 6.02
N PRO A 217 -11.32 15.05 6.96
CA PRO A 217 -10.37 14.33 7.81
C PRO A 217 -11.02 13.20 8.61
N GLY A 218 -10.47 11.99 8.51
CA GLY A 218 -10.88 10.84 9.32
C GLY A 218 -12.17 10.14 8.87
N VAL A 219 -12.74 10.51 7.72
CA VAL A 219 -13.92 9.84 7.16
C VAL A 219 -13.56 8.54 6.43
N ALA A 220 -12.38 8.51 5.80
CA ALA A 220 -11.87 7.32 5.12
C ALA A 220 -11.13 6.40 6.10
N GLY A 221 -11.55 5.14 6.18
CA GLY A 221 -10.91 4.08 6.96
C GLY A 221 -10.81 2.79 6.17
N GLU A 222 -10.06 1.81 6.68
CA GLU A 222 -9.75 0.57 5.92
C GLU A 222 -11.00 -0.17 5.41
N GLY A 223 -12.12 -0.14 6.17
CA GLY A 223 -13.36 -0.81 5.79
C GLY A 223 -14.20 -0.11 4.70
N ASN A 224 -13.99 1.19 4.44
CA ASN A 224 -14.83 1.95 3.50
C ASN A 224 -14.03 2.66 2.38
N VAL A 225 -12.72 2.74 2.51
CA VAL A 225 -11.84 3.52 1.63
C VAL A 225 -11.91 3.10 0.17
N ASN A 226 -12.01 1.80 -0.12
CA ASN A 226 -12.13 1.30 -1.49
C ASN A 226 -13.47 1.73 -2.13
N ALA A 227 -14.56 1.77 -1.36
CA ALA A 227 -15.88 2.21 -1.83
C ALA A 227 -15.93 3.73 -2.03
N ILE A 228 -15.30 4.50 -1.14
CA ILE A 228 -15.09 5.94 -1.29
C ILE A 228 -14.30 6.21 -2.57
N LEU A 229 -13.17 5.53 -2.75
CA LEU A 229 -12.33 5.68 -3.94
C LEU A 229 -13.09 5.37 -5.24
N ALA A 230 -13.88 4.29 -5.27
CA ALA A 230 -14.72 3.96 -6.42
C ALA A 230 -15.71 5.09 -6.74
N SER A 231 -16.37 5.64 -5.71
CA SER A 231 -17.30 6.77 -5.84
C SER A 231 -16.60 8.04 -6.35
N LEU A 232 -15.40 8.32 -5.87
CA LEU A 232 -14.60 9.47 -6.30
C LEU A 232 -14.16 9.34 -7.77
N LYS A 233 -13.74 8.14 -8.19
CA LYS A 233 -13.37 7.86 -9.58
C LYS A 233 -14.54 8.01 -10.54
N VAL A 234 -15.74 7.54 -10.18
CA VAL A 234 -16.96 7.75 -10.97
C VAL A 234 -17.28 9.25 -11.09
N LYS A 235 -17.18 10.01 -10.00
CA LYS A 235 -17.39 11.46 -10.03
C LYS A 235 -16.36 12.18 -10.91
N GLN A 236 -15.10 11.75 -10.93
CA GLN A 236 -14.07 12.30 -11.81
C GLN A 236 -14.27 11.87 -13.28
N GLY A 237 -14.71 10.65 -13.54
CA GLY A 237 -15.10 10.16 -14.86
C GLY A 237 -16.36 10.84 -15.42
N ASN A 238 -17.26 11.33 -14.55
CA ASN A 238 -18.44 12.12 -14.90
C ASN A 238 -18.19 13.64 -14.96
N LYS A 239 -16.94 14.11 -14.76
CA LYS A 239 -16.55 15.52 -14.99
C LYS A 239 -16.42 15.99 -16.47
N PRO A 240 -16.83 15.27 -17.55
CA PRO A 240 -16.97 15.90 -18.88
C PRO A 240 -18.12 16.91 -18.94
N SER A 241 -19.23 16.68 -18.22
CA SER A 241 -20.43 17.50 -18.45
C SER A 241 -20.36 18.91 -17.88
N VAL A 242 -19.61 19.14 -16.79
CA VAL A 242 -19.55 20.49 -16.18
C VAL A 242 -18.60 21.39 -16.95
N ARG A 243 -17.46 20.87 -17.43
CA ARG A 243 -16.51 21.63 -18.25
C ARG A 243 -17.08 21.95 -19.63
N GLU A 244 -17.79 21.02 -20.27
CA GLU A 244 -18.49 21.27 -21.54
C GLU A 244 -19.70 22.19 -21.37
N LYS A 245 -20.47 22.07 -20.28
CA LYS A 245 -21.54 23.02 -19.96
C LYS A 245 -21.00 24.43 -19.70
N LEU A 246 -19.89 24.56 -18.98
CA LEU A 246 -19.24 25.86 -18.75
C LEU A 246 -18.63 26.44 -20.03
N ARG A 247 -18.06 25.61 -20.92
CA ARG A 247 -17.59 26.04 -22.24
C ARG A 247 -18.71 26.57 -23.12
N LYS A 248 -19.84 25.85 -23.19
CA LYS A 248 -21.05 26.31 -23.93
C LYS A 248 -21.61 27.61 -23.36
N ILE A 249 -21.70 27.74 -22.04
CA ILE A 249 -22.16 28.98 -21.38
C ILE A 249 -21.19 30.16 -21.65
N GLN A 250 -19.89 29.89 -21.78
CA GLN A 250 -18.88 30.91 -22.03
C GLN A 250 -18.82 31.31 -23.52
N GLU A 251 -19.03 30.36 -24.43
CA GLU A 251 -19.17 30.61 -25.87
C GLU A 251 -20.46 31.38 -26.20
N GLU A 252 -21.60 31.04 -25.58
CA GLU A 252 -22.87 31.77 -25.74
C GLU A 252 -22.81 33.22 -25.22
N ARG A 253 -22.01 33.47 -24.16
CA ARG A 253 -21.77 34.82 -23.62
C ARG A 253 -20.85 35.68 -24.48
N LEU A 254 -19.94 35.08 -25.25
CA LEU A 254 -19.01 35.78 -26.14
C LEU A 254 -19.64 36.12 -27.51
N SER A 255 -20.78 35.51 -27.85
CA SER A 255 -21.49 35.74 -29.11
C SER A 255 -22.59 36.83 -29.07
N GLN A 256 -22.82 37.49 -27.92
CA GLN A 256 -23.79 38.59 -27.86
C GLN A 256 -23.12 39.95 -28.16
N PRO A 257 -23.57 40.70 -29.19
CA PRO A 257 -23.00 42.00 -29.50
C PRO A 257 -23.40 43.03 -28.43
N VAL A 258 -22.39 43.74 -27.89
CA VAL A 258 -22.57 44.85 -26.96
C VAL A 258 -23.23 46.01 -27.70
N SER A 259 -24.52 46.24 -27.47
CA SER A 259 -25.21 47.45 -27.93
C SER A 259 -24.71 48.66 -27.15
N THR A 260 -23.80 49.43 -27.75
CA THR A 260 -23.38 50.74 -27.24
C THR A 260 -24.52 51.74 -27.38
N LYS A 261 -25.16 52.15 -26.28
CA LYS A 261 -25.95 53.39 -26.26
C LYS A 261 -25.13 54.50 -25.60
N VAL A 262 -24.68 55.40 -26.46
CA VAL A 262 -24.03 56.68 -26.18
C VAL A 262 -25.01 57.57 -25.39
N ILE A 263 -24.55 58.13 -24.27
CA ILE A 263 -25.25 59.20 -23.55
C ILE A 263 -24.78 60.52 -24.17
N GLN A 264 -25.66 61.22 -24.89
CA GLN A 264 -25.47 62.63 -25.24
C GLN A 264 -26.31 63.49 -24.27
N ARG A 265 -25.65 64.49 -23.67
CA ARG A 265 -26.29 65.65 -23.03
C ARG A 265 -26.50 66.72 -24.10
N GLU A 266 -27.71 67.24 -24.24
CA GLU A 266 -27.95 68.61 -24.69
C GLU A 266 -29.19 69.19 -23.97
N ASP A 267 -29.01 70.42 -23.48
CA ASP A 267 -30.03 71.34 -22.97
C ASP A 267 -31.00 71.78 -24.08
N LYS A 268 -32.29 71.99 -23.74
CA LYS A 268 -33.05 73.21 -24.11
C LYS A 268 -34.48 73.26 -23.54
N LEU A 269 -34.71 74.36 -22.83
CA LEU A 269 -35.90 75.22 -22.68
C LEU A 269 -37.13 75.09 -23.61
N GLU A 270 -38.26 75.59 -23.06
CA GLU A 270 -39.58 75.96 -23.63
C GLU A 270 -40.60 74.80 -23.77
N ARG A 271 -41.80 74.81 -23.19
CA ARG A 271 -42.74 75.86 -22.73
C ARG A 271 -43.50 75.43 -21.48
#